data_AF-A0A7S4BM75-F1
#
_entry.id   AF-A0A7S4BM75-F1
#
_cell.length_a   1.000
_cell.length_b   1.000
_cell.length_c   1.000
_cell.angle_alpha   90.00
_cell.angle_beta   90.00
_cell.angle_gamma   90.00
#
_symmetry.space_group_name_H-M   'P 1'
#
loop_
_entity.id
_entity.type
_entity.pdbx_description
1 polymer ?
#
loop_
_entity_poly.entity_id
_entity_poly.type
_entity_poly.pdbx_seq_one_letter_code
_entity_poly.pdbx_strand_id
1 'polypeptide(L)'
;YKSVAVDGAPFDQRRAVIPNENGRVSGSESLYVTGWLKRGPNGVILTNVADAAQTAAAILEDRHFGKLCRGKPGSEPIDLLLREQAAAVVDFGAWQRVNAEEVRRGALVGKPREKIISCQEMITVACR
;
A
#
# COMPACT_ATOMS: atom_id res chain seq x y z
N TYR A 1 14.65 -9.85 -3.84
CA TYR A 1 13.91 -9.03 -2.87
C TYR A 1 13.58 -9.86 -1.64
N LYS A 2 13.33 -9.24 -0.49
CA LYS A 2 12.76 -9.86 0.71
C LYS A 2 11.85 -8.83 1.37
N SER A 3 10.72 -9.27 1.91
CA SER A 3 9.85 -8.39 2.69
C SER A 3 10.53 -8.03 4.02
N VAL A 4 10.09 -6.92 4.61
CA VAL A 4 10.47 -6.51 5.97
C VAL A 4 9.24 -6.68 6.87
N ALA A 5 9.47 -6.98 8.15
CA ALA A 5 8.40 -7.06 9.13
C ALA A 5 7.66 -5.72 9.26
N VAL A 6 6.36 -5.79 9.51
CA VAL A 6 5.49 -4.62 9.74
C VAL A 6 4.96 -4.73 11.16
N ASP A 7 5.06 -3.64 11.91
CA ASP A 7 4.56 -3.58 13.28
C ASP A 7 3.07 -3.93 13.33
N GLY A 8 2.70 -4.78 14.29
CA GLY A 8 1.33 -5.26 14.45
C GLY A 8 0.94 -6.45 13.56
N ALA A 9 1.84 -6.97 12.72
CA ALA A 9 1.60 -8.18 11.92
C ALA A 9 2.62 -9.30 12.24
N PRO A 10 2.21 -10.59 12.25
CA PRO A 10 3.15 -11.70 12.38
C PRO A 10 4.04 -11.78 11.14
N PHE A 11 5.26 -12.30 11.31
CA PHE A 11 6.23 -12.37 10.23
C PHE A 11 7.06 -13.65 10.30
N ASP A 12 7.08 -14.42 9.21
CA ASP A 12 7.99 -15.55 9.06
C ASP A 12 9.35 -15.02 8.56
N GLN A 13 10.33 -14.94 9.46
CA GLN A 13 11.68 -14.44 9.16
C GLN A 13 12.40 -15.30 8.11
N ARG A 14 12.13 -16.60 8.06
CA ARG A 14 12.80 -17.52 7.12
C ARG A 14 12.24 -17.35 5.71
N ARG A 15 10.91 -17.29 5.59
CA ARG A 15 10.22 -17.13 4.29
C ARG A 15 10.09 -15.68 3.84
N ALA A 16 10.30 -14.72 4.75
CA ALA A 16 10.13 -13.28 4.55
C ALA A 16 8.72 -12.91 4.02
N VAL A 17 7.69 -13.48 4.67
CA VAL A 17 6.27 -13.26 4.35
C VAL A 17 5.43 -13.16 5.63
N ILE A 18 4.23 -12.61 5.52
CA ILE A 18 3.22 -12.70 6.58
C ILE A 18 2.54 -14.09 6.51
N PRO A 19 2.58 -14.90 7.58
CA PRO A 19 1.82 -16.15 7.67
C PRO A 19 0.32 -15.90 7.44
N ASN A 20 -0.27 -16.63 6.49
CA ASN A 20 -1.66 -16.42 6.10
C ASN A 20 -2.30 -17.67 5.48
N GLU A 21 -3.63 -17.69 5.48
CA GLU A 21 -4.45 -18.65 4.74
C GLU A 21 -5.37 -17.90 3.77
N ASN A 22 -5.19 -18.10 2.47
CA ASN A 22 -5.94 -17.37 1.42
C ASN A 22 -5.93 -15.85 1.59
N GLY A 23 -4.87 -15.29 2.16
CA GLY A 23 -4.72 -13.87 2.46
C GLY A 23 -5.19 -13.45 3.84
N ARG A 24 -5.87 -14.30 4.63
CA ARG A 24 -6.19 -14.02 6.04
C ARG A 24 -4.96 -14.22 6.91
N VAL A 25 -4.54 -13.18 7.63
CA VAL A 25 -3.33 -13.24 8.46
C VAL A 25 -3.54 -14.16 9.67
N SER A 26 -2.62 -15.09 9.90
CA SER A 26 -2.70 -16.01 11.05
C SER A 26 -2.67 -15.25 12.38
N GLY A 27 -3.60 -15.56 13.29
CA GLY A 27 -3.69 -14.88 14.60
C GLY A 27 -4.33 -13.50 14.55
N SER A 28 -4.96 -13.11 13.43
CA SER A 28 -5.73 -11.87 13.31
C SER A 28 -7.08 -12.13 12.63
N GLU A 29 -8.14 -11.50 13.12
CA GLU A 29 -9.49 -11.60 12.54
C GLU A 29 -9.77 -10.50 11.50
N SER A 30 -8.91 -9.49 11.40
CA SER A 30 -9.17 -8.29 10.61
C SER A 30 -8.00 -7.84 9.73
N LEU A 31 -6.90 -8.60 9.72
CA LEU A 31 -5.74 -8.32 8.85
C LEU A 31 -5.69 -9.28 7.68
N TYR A 32 -5.38 -8.71 6.51
CA TYR A 32 -5.25 -9.42 5.26
C TYR A 32 -3.95 -9.04 4.57
N VAL A 33 -3.41 -9.93 3.75
CA VAL A 33 -2.17 -9.73 3.00
C VAL A 33 -2.33 -10.20 1.56
N THR A 34 -1.67 -9.52 0.62
CA THR A 34 -1.64 -9.88 -0.81
C THR A 34 -0.26 -9.62 -1.40
N GLY A 35 0.00 -10.14 -2.60
CA GLY A 35 1.20 -9.90 -3.40
C GLY A 35 2.44 -10.56 -2.81
N TRP A 36 3.58 -9.88 -2.96
CA TRP A 36 4.86 -10.43 -2.52
C TRP A 36 4.96 -10.61 -1.01
N LEU A 37 4.28 -9.76 -0.21
CA LEU A 37 4.25 -9.92 1.25
C LEU A 37 3.49 -11.18 1.69
N LYS A 38 2.56 -11.68 0.85
CA LYS A 38 1.80 -12.92 1.06
C LYS A 38 2.56 -14.15 0.58
N ARG A 39 3.11 -14.10 -0.64
CA ARG A 39 3.60 -15.29 -1.39
C ARG A 39 5.10 -15.35 -1.58
N GLY A 40 5.82 -14.29 -1.22
CA GLY A 40 7.22 -14.10 -1.54
C GLY A 40 7.42 -13.40 -2.90
N PRO A 41 8.66 -13.00 -3.20
CA PRO A 41 9.00 -12.07 -4.28
C PRO A 41 9.07 -12.75 -5.67
N ASN A 42 8.03 -13.50 -6.02
CA ASN A 42 7.96 -14.27 -7.27
C ASN A 42 6.65 -14.00 -8.03
N GLY A 43 6.70 -14.17 -9.34
CA GLY A 43 5.57 -13.96 -10.25
C GLY A 43 5.54 -12.56 -10.88
N VAL A 44 4.76 -12.46 -11.95
CA VAL A 44 4.58 -11.23 -12.73
C VAL A 44 3.44 -10.39 -12.15
N ILE A 45 3.22 -9.20 -12.73
CA ILE A 45 2.11 -8.30 -12.34
C ILE A 45 0.76 -9.04 -12.34
N LEU A 46 0.47 -9.83 -13.38
CA LEU A 46 -0.77 -10.59 -13.48
C LEU A 46 -0.93 -11.64 -12.36
N THR A 47 0.17 -12.22 -11.89
CA THR A 47 0.13 -13.14 -10.73
C THR A 47 -0.34 -12.42 -9.47
N ASN A 48 0.06 -11.16 -9.29
CA ASN A 48 -0.38 -10.35 -8.14
C ASN A 48 -1.85 -9.88 -8.28
N VAL A 49 -2.33 -9.65 -9.51
CA VAL A 49 -3.75 -9.32 -9.75
C VAL A 49 -4.66 -10.47 -9.31
N ALA A 50 -4.35 -11.70 -9.74
CA ALA A 50 -5.12 -12.88 -9.36
C ALA A 50 -5.07 -13.14 -7.84
N ASP A 51 -3.90 -12.99 -7.23
CA ASP A 51 -3.69 -13.14 -5.80
C ASP A 51 -4.45 -12.09 -4.94
N ALA A 52 -4.48 -10.84 -5.41
CA ALA A 52 -5.27 -9.79 -4.79
C ALA A 52 -6.77 -10.05 -4.90
N ALA A 53 -7.25 -10.58 -6.03
CA ALA A 53 -8.64 -10.97 -6.19
C ALA A 53 -9.05 -12.08 -5.19
N GLN A 54 -8.20 -13.09 -4.97
CA GLN A 54 -8.45 -14.12 -3.95
C GLN A 54 -8.58 -13.51 -2.54
N THR A 55 -7.67 -12.60 -2.19
CA THR A 55 -7.67 -11.94 -0.88
C THR A 55 -8.90 -11.04 -0.71
N ALA A 56 -9.29 -10.31 -1.75
CA ALA A 56 -10.51 -9.51 -1.74
C ALA A 56 -11.77 -10.37 -1.56
N ALA A 57 -11.83 -11.53 -2.21
CA ALA A 57 -12.94 -12.48 -2.02
C ALA A 57 -13.03 -12.96 -0.57
N ALA A 58 -11.89 -13.25 0.09
CA ALA A 58 -11.84 -13.61 1.50
C ALA A 58 -12.38 -12.48 2.42
N ILE A 59 -12.01 -11.22 2.15
CA ILE A 59 -12.53 -10.06 2.89
C ILE A 59 -14.05 -9.94 2.73
N LEU A 60 -14.55 -10.09 1.51
CA LEU A 60 -15.99 -10.01 1.23
C LEU A 60 -16.77 -11.15 1.89
N GLU A 61 -16.21 -12.36 1.88
CA GLU A 61 -16.76 -13.52 2.57
C GLU A 61 -16.85 -13.28 4.09
N ASP A 62 -15.76 -12.83 4.71
CA ASP A 62 -15.73 -12.55 6.15
C ASP A 62 -16.69 -11.42 6.54
N ARG A 63 -16.83 -10.41 5.68
CA ARG A 63 -17.85 -9.36 5.83
C ARG A 63 -19.26 -9.94 5.76
N HIS A 64 -19.53 -10.82 4.80
CA HIS A 64 -20.83 -11.44 4.60
C HIS A 64 -21.23 -12.28 5.81
N PHE A 65 -20.31 -13.08 6.35
CA PHE A 65 -20.51 -13.89 7.55
C PHE A 65 -20.40 -13.13 8.87
N GLY A 66 -20.24 -11.80 8.85
CA GLY A 66 -20.24 -10.96 10.05
C GLY A 66 -19.00 -11.10 10.93
N LYS A 67 -17.88 -11.61 10.40
CA LYS A 67 -16.60 -11.73 11.13
C LYS A 67 -15.88 -10.38 11.28
N LEU A 68 -16.23 -9.40 10.45
CA LEU A 68 -15.62 -8.07 10.49
C LEU A 68 -16.42 -7.09 11.35
N CYS A 69 -15.70 -6.33 12.18
CA CYS A 69 -16.27 -5.22 12.95
C CYS A 69 -16.94 -4.18 12.03
N ARG A 70 -18.13 -3.72 12.43
CA ARG A 70 -18.90 -2.67 11.73
C ARG A 70 -18.74 -1.32 12.43
N GLY A 71 -19.11 -0.23 11.73
CA GLY A 71 -19.15 1.12 12.31
C GLY A 71 -17.78 1.72 12.62
N LYS A 72 -16.71 1.25 11.97
CA LYS A 72 -15.39 1.88 12.10
C LYS A 72 -15.39 3.24 11.39
N PRO A 73 -14.79 4.29 11.98
CA PRO A 73 -14.83 5.66 11.47
C PRO A 73 -14.00 5.89 10.19
N GLY A 74 -13.24 4.89 9.73
CA GLY A 74 -12.48 5.00 8.48
C GLY A 74 -11.28 5.94 8.62
N SER A 75 -11.10 6.85 7.66
CA SER A 75 -9.92 7.71 7.59
C SER A 75 -9.94 8.87 8.59
N GLU A 76 -11.09 9.32 9.06
CA GLU A 76 -11.21 10.56 9.85
C GLU A 76 -10.28 10.60 11.08
N PRO A 77 -10.20 9.57 11.94
CA PRO A 77 -9.26 9.59 13.06
C PRO A 77 -7.80 9.48 12.63
N ILE A 78 -7.53 8.81 11.50
CA ILE A 78 -6.16 8.69 10.96
C ILE A 78 -5.70 10.05 10.42
N ASP A 79 -6.58 10.76 9.73
CA ASP A 79 -6.32 12.10 9.20
C ASP A 79 -6.04 13.10 10.34
N LEU A 80 -6.75 12.99 11.46
CA LEU A 80 -6.48 13.78 12.67
C LEU A 80 -5.09 13.47 13.25
N LEU A 81 -4.76 12.19 13.44
CA LEU A 81 -3.45 11.78 13.96
C LEU A 81 -2.29 12.25 13.06
N LEU A 82 -2.44 12.14 11.74
CA LEU A 82 -1.42 12.59 10.79
C LEU A 82 -1.23 14.12 10.84
N ARG A 83 -2.30 14.89 11.05
CA ARG A 83 -2.22 16.36 11.24
C ARG A 83 -1.53 16.72 12.54
N GLU A 84 -1.87 16.05 13.65
CA GLU A 84 -1.23 16.25 14.96
C GLU A 84 0.28 15.96 14.91
N GLN A 85 0.69 14.99 14.10
CA GLN A 85 2.10 14.65 13.87
C GLN A 85 2.81 15.56 12.86
N ALA A 86 2.12 16.57 12.31
CA ALA A 86 2.61 17.42 11.23
C ALA A 86 3.18 16.61 10.03
N ALA A 87 2.57 15.45 9.74
CA ALA A 87 3.03 14.57 8.67
C ALA A 87 2.69 15.17 7.30
N ALA A 88 3.65 15.14 6.37
CA ALA A 88 3.43 15.52 4.98
C ALA A 88 2.67 14.40 4.24
N VAL A 89 1.34 14.48 4.21
CA VAL A 89 0.49 13.52 3.50
C VAL A 89 0.45 13.84 2.01
N VAL A 90 0.85 12.87 1.19
CA VAL A 90 0.74 12.95 -0.28
C VAL A 90 -0.50 12.15 -0.69
N ASP A 91 -1.61 12.84 -0.88
CA ASP A 91 -2.81 12.25 -1.47
C ASP A 91 -2.66 12.04 -2.99
N PHE A 92 -3.71 11.51 -3.62
CA PHE A 92 -3.69 11.26 -5.06
C PHE A 92 -3.52 12.53 -5.89
N GLY A 93 -4.14 13.65 -5.50
CA GLY A 93 -4.02 14.93 -6.20
C GLY A 93 -2.61 15.52 -6.09
N ALA A 94 -1.99 15.39 -4.92
CA ALA A 94 -0.60 15.75 -4.67
C ALA A 94 0.37 14.89 -5.49
N TRP A 95 0.14 13.58 -5.56
CA TRP A 95 0.89 12.69 -6.45
C TRP A 95 0.73 13.08 -7.94
N GLN A 96 -0.46 13.49 -8.38
CA GLN A 96 -0.68 13.94 -9.75
C GLN A 96 0.17 15.18 -10.10
N ARG A 97 0.41 16.09 -9.14
CA ARG A 97 1.34 17.23 -9.32
C ARG A 97 2.77 16.76 -9.54
N VAL A 98 3.24 15.80 -8.74
CA VAL A 98 4.57 15.18 -8.94
C VAL A 98 4.66 14.54 -10.32
N ASN A 99 3.67 13.74 -10.70
CA ASN A 99 3.63 13.10 -12.02
C ASN A 99 3.66 14.13 -13.17
N ALA A 100 2.90 15.22 -13.08
CA ALA A 100 2.88 16.26 -14.10
C ALA A 100 4.25 16.95 -14.24
N GLU A 101 4.92 17.23 -13.12
CA GLU A 101 6.26 17.83 -13.13
C GLU A 101 7.31 16.89 -13.71
N GLU A 102 7.28 15.60 -13.36
CA GLU A 102 8.19 14.61 -13.94
C GLU A 102 8.01 14.49 -15.47
N VAL A 103 6.76 14.47 -15.94
CA VAL A 103 6.45 14.43 -17.38
C VAL A 103 6.92 15.72 -18.08
N ARG A 104 6.67 16.89 -17.48
CA ARG A 104 7.12 18.19 -18.03
C ARG A 104 8.64 18.23 -18.20
N ARG A 105 9.40 17.78 -17.19
CA ARG A 105 10.87 17.70 -17.27
C ARG A 105 11.34 16.71 -18.33
N GLY A 106 10.67 15.57 -18.44
CA GLY A 106 10.95 14.58 -19.48
C GLY A 106 10.80 15.15 -20.88
N ALA A 107 9.71 15.90 -21.13
CA ALA A 107 9.44 16.49 -22.44
C ALA A 107 10.56 17.44 -22.91
N LEU A 108 11.21 18.17 -22.00
CA LEU A 108 12.33 19.07 -22.32
C LEU A 108 13.58 18.36 -22.86
N VAL A 109 13.72 17.06 -22.55
CA VAL A 109 14.88 16.24 -22.94
C VAL A 109 14.48 15.04 -23.80
N GLY A 110 13.26 15.03 -24.35
CA GLY A 110 12.77 13.97 -25.23
C GLY A 110 12.50 12.63 -24.53
N LYS A 111 12.22 12.63 -23.22
CA LYS A 111 11.91 11.44 -22.42
C LYS A 111 10.44 11.41 -21.98
N PRO A 112 9.85 10.22 -21.70
CA PRO A 112 8.49 10.14 -21.14
C PRO A 112 8.34 10.86 -19.80
N ARG A 113 9.41 10.87 -18.99
CA ARG A 113 9.52 11.60 -17.73
C ARG A 113 10.98 11.72 -17.29
N GLU A 114 11.27 12.72 -16.46
CA GLU A 114 12.45 12.75 -15.59
C GLU A 114 12.00 12.65 -14.15
N LYS A 115 12.41 11.58 -13.47
CA LYS A 115 11.95 11.31 -12.11
C LYS A 115 12.55 12.28 -11.11
N ILE A 116 11.74 12.73 -10.16
CA ILE A 116 12.24 13.46 -9.00
C ILE A 116 12.81 12.42 -8.02
N ILE A 117 14.12 12.41 -7.85
CA ILE A 117 14.81 11.42 -7.02
C ILE A 117 14.94 11.84 -5.55
N SER A 118 14.77 13.12 -5.25
CA SER A 118 14.82 13.66 -3.89
C SER A 118 13.44 13.61 -3.24
N CYS A 119 13.33 12.95 -2.08
CA CYS A 119 12.11 12.95 -1.30
C CYS A 119 11.66 14.36 -0.91
N GLN A 120 12.62 15.23 -0.54
CA GLN A 120 12.31 16.61 -0.16
C GLN A 120 11.71 17.40 -1.33
N GLU A 121 12.25 17.20 -2.54
CA GLU A 121 11.74 17.84 -3.74
C GLU A 121 10.37 17.27 -4.13
N MET A 122 10.17 15.95 -4.03
CA MET A 122 8.85 15.33 -4.25
C MET A 122 7.80 15.93 -3.33
N ILE A 123 8.09 16.05 -2.03
CA ILE A 123 7.19 16.68 -1.06
C ILE A 123 6.93 18.14 -1.42
N THR A 124 7.97 18.88 -1.81
CA THR A 124 7.83 20.29 -2.21
C THR A 124 6.90 20.43 -3.42
N VAL A 125 7.06 19.59 -4.45
CA VAL A 125 6.19 19.60 -5.64
C VAL A 125 4.78 19.13 -5.31
N ALA A 126 4.67 18.12 -4.44
CA ALA A 126 3.39 17.59 -3.97
C ALA A 126 2.61 18.63 -3.15
N CYS A 127 3.26 19.52 -2.41
CA CYS A 127 2.60 20.50 -1.54
C CYS A 127 2.46 21.91 -2.15
N ARG A 128 2.89 22.11 -3.40
CA ARG A 128 2.56 23.32 -4.18
C ARG A 128 1.07 23.38 -4.49
#